data_AF-A0A7X7RJC3-F1
#
_entry.id   AF-A0A7X7RJC3-F1
#
_cell.length_a   1.000
_cell.length_b   1.000
_cell.length_c   1.000
_cell.angle_alpha   90.00
_cell.angle_beta   90.00
_cell.angle_gamma   90.00
#
_symmetry.space_group_name_H-M   'P 1'
#
loop_
_entity.id
_entity.type
_entity.pdbx_description
1 polymer ?
#
loop_
_entity_poly.entity_id
_entity_poly.type
_entity_poly.pdbx_seq_one_letter_code
_entity_poly.pdbx_strand_id
1 'polypeptide(L)'
;MATRCGFNIPELFPQPKQLALNEGTSDLSIDVRLSTTNVLPLQRKAVRSILSAAGVRVVANKKKYVVEARVDQPADFDLSGVPEACRKDYYELEIAGSEVYIRSPYQDGMVWASQTLASLFSRLIAGQTVPNLSIRDWPTMPVRGIFIENKWGPDRMLP
;
A
#
# COMPACT_ATOMS: atom_id res chain seq x y z
N MET A 1 10.38 -27.96 -9.53
CA MET A 1 10.33 -27.08 -8.34
C MET A 1 10.85 -25.72 -8.76
N ALA A 2 9.95 -24.79 -9.13
CA ALA A 2 10.35 -23.48 -9.64
C ALA A 2 10.79 -22.58 -8.49
N THR A 3 12.03 -22.14 -8.56
CA THR A 3 12.69 -21.18 -7.67
C THR A 3 11.86 -19.90 -7.60
N ARG A 4 11.36 -19.55 -6.42
CA ARG A 4 10.78 -18.23 -6.11
C ARG A 4 11.88 -17.18 -6.21
N CYS A 5 12.17 -16.71 -7.42
CA CYS A 5 13.04 -15.56 -7.61
C CYS A 5 12.22 -14.31 -7.24
N GLY A 6 12.23 -13.96 -5.96
CA GLY A 6 11.55 -12.77 -5.45
C GLY A 6 12.13 -11.54 -6.12
N PHE A 7 11.37 -10.96 -7.05
CA PHE A 7 11.72 -9.68 -7.63
C PHE A 7 11.70 -8.63 -6.51
N ASN A 8 12.83 -7.96 -6.31
CA ASN A 8 12.96 -6.95 -5.27
C ASN A 8 12.85 -5.57 -5.93
N ILE A 9 11.88 -4.77 -5.47
CA ILE A 9 11.80 -3.35 -5.81
C ILE A 9 12.47 -2.61 -4.65
N PRO A 10 13.70 -2.10 -4.81
CA PRO A 10 14.46 -1.51 -3.71
C PRO A 10 13.79 -0.27 -3.12
N GLU A 11 12.97 0.43 -3.91
CA GLU A 11 12.21 1.60 -3.47
C GLU A 11 10.99 1.25 -2.60
N LEU A 12 10.56 -0.01 -2.57
CA LEU A 12 9.51 -0.44 -1.65
C LEU A 12 10.11 -0.67 -0.27
N PHE A 13 9.70 0.18 0.67
CA PHE A 13 10.08 0.05 2.07
C PHE A 13 8.88 0.27 2.99
N PRO A 14 8.59 -0.66 3.92
CA PRO A 14 9.22 -1.96 4.11
C PRO A 14 9.06 -2.90 2.89
N GLN A 15 9.91 -3.93 2.83
CA GLN A 15 9.85 -4.93 1.76
C GLN A 15 8.60 -5.81 1.91
N PRO A 16 7.75 -5.92 0.88
CA PRO A 16 6.54 -6.74 0.95
C PRO A 16 6.82 -8.22 1.17
N LYS A 17 5.94 -8.91 1.90
CA LYS A 17 6.07 -10.36 2.15
C LYS A 17 5.93 -11.21 0.89
N GLN A 18 4.96 -10.89 0.04
CA GLN A 18 4.73 -11.60 -1.21
C GLN A 18 4.59 -10.58 -2.34
N LEU A 19 5.42 -10.76 -3.37
CA LEU A 19 5.39 -9.97 -4.59
C LEU A 19 5.49 -10.94 -5.77
N ALA A 20 4.52 -10.86 -6.67
CA ALA A 20 4.55 -11.57 -7.95
C ALA A 20 4.52 -10.54 -9.08
N LEU A 21 5.40 -10.73 -10.06
CA LEU A 21 5.36 -9.97 -11.29
C LEU A 21 4.40 -10.64 -12.27
N ASN A 22 3.54 -9.84 -12.85
CA ASN A 22 2.68 -10.25 -13.95
C ASN A 22 3.34 -9.82 -15.27
N GLU A 23 2.93 -10.44 -16.38
CA GLU A 23 3.46 -10.07 -17.69
C GLU A 23 3.05 -8.63 -18.06
N GLY A 24 4.00 -7.90 -18.66
CA GLY A 24 3.78 -6.55 -19.18
C GLY A 24 4.16 -5.39 -18.25
N THR A 25 4.15 -4.20 -18.82
CA THR A 25 4.42 -2.93 -18.12
C THR A 25 3.09 -2.24 -17.85
N SER A 26 2.97 -1.61 -16.68
CA SER A 26 1.79 -0.81 -16.36
C SER A 26 1.81 0.53 -17.10
N ASP A 27 0.65 0.95 -17.61
CA ASP A 27 0.42 2.29 -18.16
C ASP A 27 -0.28 3.07 -17.05
N LEU A 28 0.50 3.59 -16.09
CA LEU A 28 -0.01 4.41 -14.99
C LEU A 28 0.16 5.90 -15.30
N SER A 29 -0.75 6.72 -14.76
CA SER A 29 -0.73 8.18 -14.90
C SER A 29 -0.79 8.85 -13.53
N ILE A 30 -0.20 10.04 -13.43
CA ILE A 30 -0.19 10.85 -12.20
C ILE A 30 -1.60 11.32 -11.83
N ASP A 31 -2.50 11.51 -12.81
CA ASP A 31 -3.90 11.75 -12.46
C ASP A 31 -4.67 10.44 -12.49
N VAL A 32 -5.27 10.14 -11.34
CA VAL A 32 -6.01 8.92 -11.11
C VAL A 32 -7.38 9.23 -10.56
N ARG A 33 -8.35 8.37 -10.86
CA ARG A 33 -9.65 8.38 -10.20
C ARG A 33 -9.63 7.39 -9.04
N LEU A 34 -9.90 7.87 -7.84
CA LEU A 34 -10.09 7.01 -6.67
C LEU A 34 -11.56 6.59 -6.58
N SER A 35 -11.82 5.30 -6.74
CA SER A 35 -13.10 4.67 -6.45
C SER A 35 -12.99 3.92 -5.13
N THR A 36 -13.96 4.05 -4.23
CA THR A 36 -13.93 3.35 -2.93
C THR A 36 -15.22 2.61 -2.63
N THR A 37 -15.13 1.36 -2.19
CA THR A 37 -16.26 0.51 -1.79
C THR A 37 -16.07 0.04 -0.36
N ASN A 38 -17.05 0.26 0.52
CA ASN A 38 -17.00 -0.11 1.95
C ASN A 38 -15.81 0.47 2.75
N VAL A 39 -15.13 1.48 2.21
CA VAL A 39 -14.06 2.21 2.91
C VAL A 39 -14.68 3.34 3.74
N LEU A 40 -14.33 3.37 5.03
CA LEU A 40 -14.79 4.41 5.95
C LEU A 40 -14.29 5.81 5.53
N PRO A 41 -15.01 6.89 5.88
CA PRO A 41 -14.64 8.25 5.46
C PRO A 41 -13.24 8.70 5.90
N LEU A 42 -12.81 8.30 7.10
CA LEU A 42 -11.49 8.64 7.63
C LEU A 42 -10.37 8.02 6.78
N GLN A 43 -10.50 6.73 6.46
CA GLN A 43 -9.55 6.00 5.64
C GLN A 43 -9.55 6.49 4.19
N ARG A 44 -10.73 6.83 3.63
CA ARG A 44 -10.81 7.47 2.31
C ARG A 44 -10.03 8.78 2.28
N LYS A 45 -10.15 9.60 3.32
CA LYS A 45 -9.37 10.84 3.46
C LYS A 45 -7.88 10.56 3.59
N ALA A 46 -7.50 9.54 4.37
CA ALA A 46 -6.10 9.12 4.53
C ALA A 46 -5.49 8.66 3.19
N VAL A 47 -6.14 7.73 2.48
CA VAL A 47 -5.69 7.23 1.16
C VAL A 47 -5.51 8.40 0.18
N ARG A 48 -6.49 9.31 0.10
CA ARG A 48 -6.38 10.49 -0.75
C ARG A 48 -5.20 11.37 -0.37
N SER A 49 -4.99 11.61 0.93
CA SER A 49 -3.89 12.43 1.43
C SER A 49 -2.53 11.81 1.12
N ILE A 50 -2.40 10.49 1.24
CA ILE A 50 -1.17 9.75 0.97
C ILE A 50 -0.80 9.82 -0.51
N LEU A 51 -1.77 9.56 -1.40
CA LEU A 51 -1.56 9.69 -2.84
C LEU A 51 -1.18 11.12 -3.23
N SER A 52 -1.88 12.13 -2.69
CA SER A 52 -1.54 13.53 -2.94
C SER A 52 -0.15 13.91 -2.42
N ALA A 53 0.27 13.41 -1.26
CA ALA A 53 1.64 13.62 -0.75
C ALA A 53 2.70 12.98 -1.65
N ALA A 54 2.38 11.88 -2.32
CA ALA A 54 3.25 11.24 -3.31
C ALA A 54 3.25 11.96 -4.68
N GLY A 55 2.54 13.09 -4.82
CA GLY A 55 2.46 13.83 -6.08
C GLY A 55 1.36 13.37 -7.03
N VAL A 56 0.49 12.43 -6.61
CA VAL A 56 -0.61 11.90 -7.42
C VAL A 56 -1.85 12.81 -7.30
N ARG A 57 -2.44 13.19 -8.44
CA ARG A 57 -3.63 14.04 -8.49
C ARG A 57 -4.90 13.18 -8.55
N VAL A 58 -5.72 13.24 -7.50
CA VAL A 58 -6.98 12.49 -7.45
C VAL A 58 -8.11 13.28 -8.11
N VAL A 59 -8.58 12.82 -9.27
CA VAL A 59 -9.59 13.47 -10.12
C VAL A 59 -10.87 12.66 -10.15
N ALA A 60 -12.04 13.31 -10.19
CA ALA A 60 -13.33 12.62 -10.13
C ALA A 60 -13.70 11.84 -11.42
N ASN A 61 -13.35 12.36 -12.60
CA ASN A 61 -13.94 11.94 -13.89
C ASN A 61 -13.01 11.15 -14.83
N LYS A 62 -11.85 10.69 -14.38
CA LYS A 62 -10.94 9.94 -15.25
C LYS A 62 -11.39 8.47 -15.35
N LYS A 63 -11.58 7.97 -16.58
CA LYS A 63 -12.01 6.58 -16.83
C LYS A 63 -10.86 5.61 -17.07
N LYS A 64 -9.74 6.09 -17.63
CA LYS A 64 -8.62 5.24 -18.03
C LYS A 64 -7.74 4.79 -16.85
N TYR A 65 -7.47 5.71 -15.90
CA TYR A 65 -6.57 5.47 -14.79
C TYR A 65 -7.36 5.46 -13.49
N VAL A 66 -7.64 4.27 -12.96
CA VAL A 66 -8.54 4.07 -11.83
C VAL A 66 -7.82 3.31 -10.73
N VAL A 67 -7.92 3.85 -9.52
CA VAL A 67 -7.55 3.17 -8.28
C VAL A 67 -8.85 2.74 -7.62
N GLU A 68 -9.15 1.45 -7.65
CA GLU A 68 -10.28 0.85 -6.97
C GLU A 68 -9.84 0.33 -5.60
N ALA A 69 -10.40 0.91 -4.55
CA ALA A 69 -10.09 0.59 -3.16
C ALA A 69 -11.33 -0.02 -2.48
N ARG A 70 -11.25 -1.28 -2.07
CA ARG A 70 -12.38 -1.99 -1.48
C ARG A 70 -12.02 -2.69 -0.17
N VAL A 71 -12.93 -2.59 0.79
CA VAL A 71 -12.90 -3.41 2.01
C VAL A 71 -13.94 -4.51 1.87
N ASP A 72 -13.47 -5.74 1.87
CA ASP A 72 -14.29 -6.95 1.70
C ASP A 72 -14.38 -7.73 3.02
N GLN A 73 -15.18 -8.79 3.02
CA GLN A 73 -15.31 -9.67 4.19
C GLN A 73 -14.00 -10.47 4.36
N PRO A 74 -13.55 -10.74 5.61
CA PRO A 74 -12.36 -11.56 5.85
C PRO A 74 -12.40 -12.97 5.24
N ALA A 75 -13.60 -13.50 4.99
CA ALA A 75 -13.80 -14.81 4.35
C ALA A 75 -13.40 -14.84 2.87
N ASP A 76 -13.29 -13.68 2.21
CA ASP A 76 -12.92 -13.55 0.80
C ASP A 76 -11.39 -13.61 0.58
N PHE A 77 -10.60 -13.80 1.65
CA PHE A 77 -9.14 -13.77 1.64
C PHE A 77 -8.53 -15.04 2.23
N ASP A 78 -7.39 -15.46 1.68
CA ASP A 78 -6.58 -16.51 2.27
C ASP A 78 -5.66 -15.95 3.35
N LEU A 79 -6.12 -16.03 4.61
CA LEU A 79 -5.39 -15.55 5.79
C LEU A 79 -4.70 -16.67 6.58
N SER A 80 -4.58 -17.87 6.00
CA SER A 80 -4.03 -19.05 6.67
C SER A 80 -2.58 -18.84 7.14
N GLY A 81 -1.78 -18.11 6.35
CA GLY A 81 -0.39 -17.79 6.67
C GLY A 81 -0.17 -16.51 7.49
N VAL A 82 -1.24 -15.81 7.88
CA VAL A 82 -1.17 -14.50 8.53
C VAL A 82 -1.49 -14.64 10.02
N PRO A 83 -0.55 -14.27 10.93
CA PRO A 83 -0.81 -14.24 12.36
C PRO A 83 -2.05 -13.40 12.68
N GLU A 84 -2.93 -13.90 13.55
CA GLU A 84 -4.23 -13.26 13.83
C GLU A 84 -4.09 -11.80 14.25
N ALA A 85 -3.10 -11.49 15.10
CA ALA A 85 -2.82 -10.14 15.56
C ALA A 85 -2.42 -9.17 14.42
N CYS A 86 -1.90 -9.69 13.30
CA CYS A 86 -1.45 -8.91 12.15
C CYS A 86 -2.51 -8.83 11.04
N ARG A 87 -3.61 -9.58 11.12
CA ARG A 87 -4.62 -9.64 10.04
C ARG A 87 -5.26 -8.29 9.73
N LYS A 88 -5.35 -7.39 10.72
CA LYS A 88 -5.88 -6.02 10.55
C LYS A 88 -5.09 -5.18 9.54
N ASP A 89 -3.79 -5.44 9.45
CA ASP A 89 -2.87 -4.73 8.57
C ASP A 89 -2.66 -5.44 7.22
N TYR A 90 -3.28 -6.62 7.02
CA TYR A 90 -3.18 -7.36 5.76
C TYR A 90 -3.83 -6.58 4.62
N TYR A 91 -3.16 -6.57 3.46
CA TYR A 91 -3.73 -6.02 2.24
C TYR A 91 -3.24 -6.77 1.00
N GLU A 92 -4.02 -6.64 -0.07
CA GLU A 92 -3.65 -7.04 -1.43
C GLU A 92 -3.64 -5.80 -2.32
N LEU A 93 -2.59 -5.66 -3.12
CA LEU A 93 -2.42 -4.58 -4.09
C LEU A 93 -2.09 -5.21 -5.44
N GLU A 94 -2.90 -4.94 -6.45
CA GLU A 94 -2.70 -5.41 -7.82
C GLU A 94 -2.62 -4.23 -8.77
N ILE A 95 -1.68 -4.28 -9.69
CA ILE A 95 -1.51 -3.33 -10.79
C ILE A 95 -1.57 -4.12 -12.09
N ALA A 96 -2.57 -3.82 -12.90
CA ALA A 96 -2.81 -4.44 -14.19
C ALA A 96 -3.10 -3.37 -15.24
N GLY A 97 -2.11 -3.07 -16.08
CA GLY A 97 -2.25 -2.05 -17.12
C GLY A 97 -2.44 -0.65 -16.53
N SER A 98 -3.63 -0.08 -16.68
CA SER A 98 -3.98 1.25 -16.17
C SER A 98 -4.88 1.25 -14.93
N GLU A 99 -5.18 0.06 -14.42
CA GLU A 99 -6.04 -0.15 -13.26
C GLU A 99 -5.22 -0.63 -12.07
N VAL A 100 -5.57 -0.10 -10.90
CA VAL A 100 -4.96 -0.46 -9.62
C VAL A 100 -6.07 -0.91 -8.69
N TYR A 101 -5.93 -2.13 -8.17
CA TYR A 101 -6.88 -2.70 -7.23
C TYR A 101 -6.24 -2.80 -5.85
N ILE A 102 -6.88 -2.20 -4.86
CA ILE A 102 -6.53 -2.32 -3.45
C ILE A 102 -7.67 -3.07 -2.76
N ARG A 103 -7.34 -4.19 -2.13
CA ARG A 103 -8.28 -4.99 -1.35
C ARG A 103 -7.75 -5.20 0.06
N SER A 104 -8.62 -5.12 1.04
CA SER A 104 -8.29 -5.43 2.42
C SER A 104 -9.49 -6.00 3.17
N PRO A 105 -9.30 -6.96 4.10
CA PRO A 105 -10.35 -7.40 5.00
C PRO A 105 -10.68 -6.37 6.09
N TYR A 106 -9.78 -5.41 6.34
CA TYR A 106 -9.94 -4.39 7.38
C TYR A 106 -9.55 -2.99 6.90
N GLN A 107 -10.02 -1.98 7.63
CA GLN A 107 -9.81 -0.58 7.27
C GLN A 107 -8.34 -0.15 7.38
N ASP A 108 -7.55 -0.74 8.29
CA ASP A 108 -6.16 -0.35 8.51
C ASP A 108 -5.24 -0.81 7.35
N GLY A 109 -5.45 -2.04 6.85
CA GLY A 109 -4.76 -2.55 5.66
C GLY A 109 -4.89 -1.65 4.43
N MET A 110 -6.02 -0.95 4.26
CA MET A 110 -6.19 0.03 3.17
C MET A 110 -5.18 1.17 3.21
N VAL A 111 -4.86 1.64 4.42
CA VAL A 111 -3.90 2.73 4.60
C VAL A 111 -2.50 2.23 4.26
N TRP A 112 -2.12 1.04 4.71
CA TRP A 112 -0.84 0.42 4.36
C TRP A 112 -0.68 0.20 2.86
N ALA A 113 -1.71 -0.33 2.20
CA ALA A 113 -1.71 -0.50 0.75
C ALA A 113 -1.50 0.82 0.01
N SER A 114 -2.12 1.91 0.49
CA SER A 114 -1.94 3.23 -0.14
C SER A 114 -0.53 3.80 0.04
N GLN A 115 0.17 3.47 1.13
CA GLN A 115 1.57 3.83 1.32
C GLN A 115 2.47 3.09 0.33
N THR A 116 2.26 1.78 0.17
CA THR A 116 2.98 0.97 -0.83
C THR A 116 2.73 1.49 -2.24
N LEU A 117 1.47 1.82 -2.56
CA LEU A 117 1.12 2.42 -3.85
C LEU A 117 1.77 3.79 -4.06
N ALA A 118 1.84 4.62 -3.02
CA ALA A 118 2.56 5.89 -3.08
C ALA A 118 4.05 5.70 -3.43
N SER A 119 4.72 4.72 -2.85
CA SER A 119 6.11 4.38 -3.22
C SER A 119 6.24 3.97 -4.68
N LEU A 120 5.28 3.22 -5.24
CA LEU A 120 5.25 2.87 -6.66
C LEU A 120 5.02 4.08 -7.56
N PHE A 121 4.16 5.02 -7.16
CA PHE A 121 3.98 6.27 -7.90
C PHE A 121 5.20 7.19 -7.83
N SER A 122 5.92 7.24 -6.71
CA SER A 122 7.19 7.97 -6.62
C SER A 122 8.20 7.45 -7.65
N ARG A 123 8.22 6.13 -7.87
CA ARG A 123 9.04 5.50 -8.92
C ARG A 123 8.61 5.92 -10.33
N LEU A 124 7.30 5.94 -10.60
CA LEU A 124 6.74 6.43 -11.87
C LEU A 124 7.12 7.90 -12.13
N ILE A 125 7.00 8.76 -11.11
CA ILE A 125 7.32 10.19 -11.20
C ILE A 125 8.82 10.42 -11.43
N ALA A 126 9.68 9.54 -10.90
CA ALA A 126 11.11 9.53 -11.19
C ALA A 126 11.44 9.05 -12.63
N GLY A 127 10.44 8.79 -13.47
CA GLY A 127 10.61 8.38 -14.87
C GLY A 127 10.90 6.89 -15.04
N GLN A 128 10.75 6.08 -13.99
CA GLN A 128 10.96 4.64 -14.08
C GLN A 128 9.65 3.92 -14.40
N THR A 129 9.75 2.78 -15.10
CA THR A 129 8.59 1.95 -15.42
C THR A 129 8.18 1.11 -14.22
N VAL A 130 6.87 1.04 -13.96
CA VAL A 130 6.28 0.13 -12.96
C VAL A 130 5.76 -1.11 -13.71
N PRO A 131 6.19 -2.33 -13.38
CA PRO A 131 5.65 -3.53 -14.01
C PRO A 131 4.23 -3.83 -13.51
N ASN A 132 3.49 -4.64 -14.26
CA ASN A 132 2.29 -5.25 -13.71
C ASN A 132 2.69 -6.19 -12.56
N LEU A 133 2.02 -6.09 -11.42
CA LEU A 133 2.42 -6.79 -10.22
C LEU A 133 1.24 -7.03 -9.28
N SER A 134 1.39 -8.06 -8.45
CA SER A 134 0.50 -8.32 -7.32
C SER A 134 1.32 -8.42 -6.05
N ILE A 135 0.92 -7.68 -5.02
CA ILE A 135 1.51 -7.67 -3.70
C ILE A 135 0.48 -8.18 -2.70
N ARG A 136 0.91 -9.07 -1.81
CA ARG A 136 0.20 -9.41 -0.59
C ARG A 136 1.14 -9.19 0.56
N ASP A 137 0.70 -8.40 1.53
CA ASP A 137 1.61 -7.96 2.57
C ASP A 137 0.90 -7.80 3.91
N TRP A 138 1.69 -8.05 4.95
CA TRP A 138 1.30 -7.94 6.34
C TRP A 138 2.55 -7.81 7.20
N PRO A 139 2.43 -7.19 8.36
CA PRO A 139 3.56 -7.00 9.25
C PRO A 139 3.94 -8.30 9.97
N THR A 140 5.22 -8.43 10.30
CA THR A 140 5.70 -9.53 11.17
C THR A 140 5.22 -9.36 12.61
N MET A 141 5.10 -8.11 13.08
CA MET A 141 4.71 -7.78 14.46
C MET A 141 3.48 -6.84 14.45
N PRO A 142 2.48 -7.07 15.31
CA PRO A 142 1.24 -6.30 15.30
C PRO A 142 1.45 -4.86 15.79
N VAL A 143 2.35 -4.65 16.75
CA VAL A 143 2.70 -3.33 17.27
C VAL A 143 4.04 -2.93 16.67
N ARG A 144 4.05 -1.80 15.95
CA ARG A 144 5.23 -1.23 15.29
C ARG A 144 5.28 0.25 15.64
N GLY A 145 6.45 0.71 16.06
CA GLY A 145 6.63 2.10 16.45
C GLY A 145 7.92 2.27 17.22
N ILE A 146 8.13 3.50 17.67
CA ILE A 146 9.26 3.84 18.52
C ILE A 146 8.73 3.90 19.95
N PHE A 147 9.38 3.18 20.86
CA PHE A 147 9.15 3.39 22.28
C PHE A 147 9.71 4.77 22.64
N ILE A 148 8.83 5.74 22.82
CA ILE A 148 9.21 7.05 23.34
C ILE A 148 9.28 6.90 24.85
N GLU A 149 10.50 6.75 25.36
CA GLU A 149 10.74 6.80 26.79
C GLU A 149 10.27 8.16 27.33
N ASN A 150 9.40 8.15 28.34
CA ASN A 150 8.97 9.36 29.02
C ASN A 150 10.11 9.84 29.93
N LYS A 151 11.20 10.34 29.33
CA LYS A 151 12.30 10.95 30.07
C LYS A 151 11.80 12.25 30.68
N TRP A 152 11.36 12.19 31.93
CA TRP A 152 11.27 13.37 32.78
C TRP A 152 12.68 13.76 33.19
N GLY A 153 13.34 14.59 32.39
CA GLY A 153 14.60 15.20 32.77
C GLY A 153 14.86 16.44 31.92
N PRO A 154 15.25 17.58 32.51
CA PRO A 154 15.90 18.60 31.72
C PRO A 154 17.16 17.95 31.13
N ASP A 155 17.30 17.95 29.80
CA ASP A 155 18.61 17.73 29.20
C ASP A 155 19.56 18.64 29.97
N ARG A 156 20.48 18.03 30.73
CA ARG A 156 21.55 18.76 31.40
C ARG A 156 22.45 19.29 30.30
N MET A 157 22.02 20.38 29.66
CA MET A 157 22.92 21.33 29.04
C MET A 157 23.72 21.89 30.21
N LEU A 158 24.91 21.32 30.42
CA LEU A 158 25.89 21.90 31.33
C LEU A 158 26.20 23.32 30.82
N PRO A 159 26.42 24.29 31.74
CA PRO A 159 26.64 25.70 31.41
C PRO A 159 27.87 25.92 30.53
#